data_AF-A0A818TYU9-F1
#
_entry.id   AF-A0A818TYU9-F1
#
_cell.length_a   1.000
_cell.length_b   1.000
_cell.length_c   1.000
_cell.angle_alpha   90.00
_cell.angle_beta   90.00
_cell.angle_gamma   90.00
#
_symmetry.space_group_name_H-M   'P 1'
#
loop_
_entity.id
_entity.type
_entity.pdbx_description
1 polymer ?
#
loop_
_entity_poly.entity_id
_entity_poly.type
_entity_poly.pdbx_seq_one_letter_code
_entity_poly.pdbx_strand_id
1 'polypeptide(L)'
;MKVSIVTDKQRLQVNNGGVVVQPEERNAEGVWYYQDTTKNFDKLPIMYKGFCAYNLALNDFKLIHGDTRIGIVQINDRYYSFSEPKEAVLFCRKPSTYIESIANNAKLNPELIQLLDLHTQFSNVASYGDLAQVSSKPQMKADFGTQTDTHFYEKNIVKNYEWNEWELRRKALKLANLRRRLTKSIQTNTSNFRRENSTQVYLPKDQFIQTKRDNYSNVPQPKVYLSGIRGHQRRDDGQFLPANVKKIDLTVDIDE
;
A
#
# COMPACT_ATOMS: atom_id res chain seq x y z
N MET A 1 4.76 -33.67 14.78
CA MET A 1 5.67 -33.56 13.61
C MET A 1 6.71 -32.49 13.93
N LYS A 2 7.99 -32.85 14.09
CA LYS A 2 9.06 -31.84 14.21
C LYS A 2 9.27 -31.26 12.81
N VAL A 3 8.85 -30.01 12.61
CA VAL A 3 9.17 -29.28 11.38
C VAL A 3 10.64 -28.89 11.47
N SER A 4 11.50 -29.56 10.72
CA SER A 4 12.91 -29.17 10.60
C SER A 4 12.98 -27.93 9.72
N ILE A 5 13.23 -26.78 10.33
CA ILE A 5 13.45 -25.52 9.63
C ILE A 5 14.89 -25.57 9.07
N VAL A 6 15.01 -25.90 7.79
CA VAL A 6 16.29 -25.94 7.09
C VAL A 6 16.61 -24.55 6.56
N THR A 7 17.82 -24.05 6.84
CA THR A 7 18.28 -22.77 6.28
C THR A 7 18.68 -22.92 4.82
N ASP A 8 18.61 -21.84 4.02
CA ASP A 8 18.98 -21.90 2.59
C ASP A 8 20.40 -22.41 2.35
N LYS A 9 21.34 -22.07 3.24
CA LYS A 9 22.72 -22.59 3.18
C LYS A 9 22.77 -24.11 3.33
N GLN A 10 21.99 -24.66 4.26
CA GLN A 10 21.90 -26.11 4.47
C GLN A 10 21.22 -26.80 3.29
N ARG A 11 20.19 -26.18 2.70
CA ARG A 11 19.49 -26.69 1.51
C ARG A 11 20.41 -26.79 0.29
N LEU A 12 21.16 -25.72 0.01
CA LEU A 12 22.14 -25.69 -1.08
C LEU A 12 23.29 -26.69 -0.86
N GLN A 13 23.69 -26.93 0.40
CA GLN A 13 24.69 -27.94 0.73
C GLN A 13 24.22 -29.37 0.47
N VAL A 14 22.94 -29.68 0.69
CA VAL A 14 22.37 -30.99 0.34
C VAL A 14 22.40 -31.22 -1.17
N ASN A 15 22.16 -30.17 -1.96
CA ASN A 15 22.18 -30.25 -3.42
C ASN A 15 23.59 -30.21 -4.04
N ASN A 16 24.64 -29.88 -3.26
CA ASN A 16 26.04 -29.87 -3.73
C ASN A 16 26.52 -31.26 -4.23
N GLY A 17 25.80 -32.34 -3.93
CA GLY A 17 26.11 -33.69 -4.39
C GLY A 17 25.79 -34.01 -5.85
N GLY A 18 25.46 -33.02 -6.68
CA GLY A 18 25.13 -33.26 -8.10
C GLY A 18 23.83 -34.02 -8.28
N VAL A 19 22.82 -33.73 -7.44
CA VAL A 19 21.50 -34.37 -7.50
C VAL A 19 20.74 -33.81 -8.70
N VAL A 20 21.07 -34.33 -9.87
CA VAL A 20 20.38 -34.09 -11.13
C VAL A 20 19.16 -35.01 -11.18
N VAL A 21 18.04 -34.50 -11.69
CA VAL A 21 16.87 -35.35 -11.96
C VAL A 21 17.27 -36.41 -12.98
N GLN A 22 17.25 -37.68 -12.55
CA GLN A 22 17.71 -38.78 -13.38
C GLN A 22 16.80 -38.96 -14.60
N PRO A 23 17.35 -39.38 -15.76
CA PRO A 23 16.57 -39.58 -16.98
C PRO A 23 15.37 -40.52 -16.82
N GLU A 24 15.43 -41.46 -15.88
CA GLU A 24 14.39 -42.45 -15.59
C GLU A 24 13.16 -41.87 -14.86
N GLU A 25 13.34 -40.75 -14.12
CA GLU A 25 12.26 -40.06 -13.41
C GLU A 25 11.67 -38.89 -14.22
N ARG A 26 12.15 -38.67 -15.45
CA ARG A 26 11.60 -37.67 -16.36
C ARG A 26 10.20 -38.07 -16.80
N ASN A 27 9.19 -37.45 -16.19
CA ASN A 27 7.81 -37.57 -16.67
C ASN A 27 7.64 -36.80 -18.00
N ALA A 28 6.72 -37.30 -18.84
CA ALA A 28 6.67 -37.14 -20.29
C ALA A 28 6.42 -35.72 -20.87
N GLU A 29 6.09 -34.70 -20.06
CA GLU A 29 5.64 -33.39 -20.59
C GLU A 29 6.72 -32.29 -20.65
N GLY A 30 7.96 -32.54 -20.22
CA GLY A 30 9.00 -31.50 -20.11
C GLY A 30 10.33 -31.83 -20.81
N VAL A 31 10.90 -30.85 -21.51
CA VAL A 31 12.28 -30.91 -22.02
C VAL A 31 13.23 -30.37 -20.97
N TRP A 32 14.28 -31.12 -20.66
CA TRP A 32 15.21 -30.80 -19.59
C TRP A 32 16.53 -30.26 -20.13
N TYR A 33 17.01 -29.18 -19.50
CA TYR A 33 18.28 -28.56 -19.80
C TYR A 33 19.20 -28.58 -18.57
N TYR A 34 20.45 -28.95 -18.80
CA TYR A 34 21.50 -28.94 -17.79
C TYR A 34 22.65 -28.05 -18.21
N GLN A 35 23.47 -27.68 -17.23
CA GLN A 35 24.68 -26.87 -17.40
C GLN A 35 25.64 -27.51 -18.40
N ASP A 36 25.79 -28.84 -18.37
CA ASP A 36 26.74 -29.55 -19.23
C ASP A 36 26.29 -29.69 -20.68
N THR A 37 24.98 -29.66 -20.93
CA THR A 37 24.40 -30.00 -22.24
C THR A 37 24.12 -28.77 -23.10
N THR A 38 24.00 -27.58 -22.51
CA THR A 38 23.51 -26.39 -23.23
C THR A 38 24.54 -25.28 -23.33
N LYS A 39 24.68 -24.72 -24.53
CA LYS A 39 25.43 -23.47 -24.75
C LYS A 39 24.52 -22.29 -24.35
N ASN A 40 25.03 -21.38 -23.51
CA ASN A 40 24.31 -20.22 -22.94
C ASN A 40 23.26 -20.52 -21.85
N PHE A 41 23.52 -21.50 -20.97
CA PHE A 41 22.64 -21.81 -19.84
C PHE A 41 22.32 -20.60 -18.94
N ASP A 42 23.30 -19.73 -18.70
CA ASP A 42 23.16 -18.55 -17.82
C ASP A 42 22.26 -17.44 -18.39
N LYS A 43 21.94 -17.48 -19.69
CA LYS A 43 21.12 -16.47 -20.37
C LYS A 43 19.66 -16.90 -20.55
N LEU A 44 19.30 -18.10 -20.08
CA LEU A 44 17.93 -18.60 -20.23
C LEU A 44 16.95 -17.75 -19.39
N PRO A 45 15.84 -17.28 -19.96
CA PRO A 45 14.85 -16.50 -19.22
C PRO A 45 14.04 -17.43 -18.30
N ILE A 46 14.48 -17.58 -17.05
CA ILE A 46 13.79 -18.39 -16.06
C ILE A 46 12.54 -17.66 -15.58
N MET A 47 11.39 -18.35 -15.64
CA MET A 47 10.13 -17.84 -15.13
C MET A 47 10.18 -17.57 -13.63
N TYR A 48 9.26 -16.72 -13.17
CA TYR A 48 9.12 -16.39 -11.75
C TYR A 48 10.43 -15.89 -11.13
N LYS A 49 11.31 -15.22 -11.90
CA LYS A 49 12.64 -14.74 -11.48
C LYS A 49 13.52 -15.81 -10.80
N GLY A 50 13.37 -17.08 -11.17
CA GLY A 50 14.18 -18.17 -10.61
C GLY A 50 13.71 -18.71 -9.25
N PHE A 51 12.46 -18.42 -8.84
CA PHE A 51 11.84 -19.11 -7.72
C PHE A 51 11.38 -20.52 -8.11
N CYS A 52 11.25 -21.41 -7.12
CA CYS A 52 10.77 -22.78 -7.32
C CYS A 52 9.29 -22.77 -7.73
N ALA A 53 8.99 -23.25 -8.94
CA ALA A 53 7.63 -23.25 -9.46
C ALA A 53 6.67 -24.13 -8.65
N TYR A 54 7.14 -25.28 -8.14
CA TYR A 54 6.30 -26.18 -7.34
C TYR A 54 5.90 -25.56 -5.99
N ASN A 55 6.86 -24.99 -5.25
CA ASN A 55 6.60 -24.38 -3.94
C ASN A 55 5.75 -23.11 -4.03
N LEU A 56 5.83 -22.39 -5.15
CA LEU A 56 4.93 -21.28 -5.46
C LEU A 56 3.49 -21.72 -5.69
N ALA A 57 3.27 -22.93 -6.19
CA ALA A 57 1.92 -23.43 -6.49
C ALA A 57 1.18 -23.99 -5.27
N LEU A 58 1.91 -24.31 -4.19
CA LEU A 58 1.34 -24.79 -2.94
C LEU A 58 0.68 -23.64 -2.15
N ASN A 59 -0.30 -23.98 -1.32
CA ASN A 59 -1.15 -23.02 -0.59
C ASN A 59 -0.40 -22.01 0.29
N ASP A 60 0.86 -22.30 0.67
CA ASP A 60 1.67 -21.43 1.53
C ASP A 60 2.51 -20.38 0.76
N PHE A 61 2.51 -20.39 -0.58
CA PHE A 61 3.30 -19.46 -1.42
C PHE A 61 4.76 -19.29 -1.00
N LYS A 62 5.44 -20.40 -0.73
CA LYS A 62 6.82 -20.35 -0.23
C LYS A 62 7.75 -19.85 -1.32
N LEU A 63 8.24 -18.62 -1.14
CA LEU A 63 9.24 -17.98 -2.00
C LEU A 63 10.62 -18.60 -1.74
N ILE A 64 10.83 -19.79 -2.27
CA ILE A 64 12.11 -20.51 -2.19
C ILE A 64 12.80 -20.42 -3.53
N HIS A 65 14.06 -19.97 -3.55
CA HIS A 65 14.85 -19.93 -4.77
C HIS A 65 15.09 -21.33 -5.33
N GLY A 66 14.92 -21.48 -6.64
CA GLY A 66 15.27 -22.69 -7.36
C GLY A 66 16.78 -22.82 -7.49
N ASP A 67 17.26 -24.06 -7.47
CA ASP A 67 18.65 -24.39 -7.74
C ASP A 67 18.78 -24.83 -9.20
N THR A 68 19.54 -24.07 -9.99
CA THR A 68 19.72 -24.34 -11.42
C THR A 68 20.59 -25.57 -11.69
N ARG A 69 21.31 -26.08 -10.67
CA ARG A 69 22.14 -27.29 -10.76
C ARG A 69 21.33 -28.57 -10.94
N ILE A 70 20.08 -28.58 -10.46
CA ILE A 70 19.15 -29.72 -10.58
C ILE A 70 18.73 -29.92 -12.05
N GLY A 71 18.69 -28.83 -12.81
CA GLY A 71 18.20 -28.76 -14.19
C GLY A 71 17.01 -27.83 -14.33
N ILE A 72 16.88 -27.25 -15.51
CA ILE A 72 15.77 -26.38 -15.89
C ILE A 72 14.80 -27.19 -16.77
N VAL A 73 13.50 -27.06 -16.51
CA VAL A 73 12.46 -27.72 -17.31
C VAL A 73 11.80 -26.69 -18.21
N GLN A 74 11.72 -26.98 -19.51
CA GLN A 74 10.90 -26.23 -20.46
C GLN A 74 9.54 -26.91 -20.63
N ILE A 75 8.48 -26.14 -20.37
CA ILE A 75 7.09 -26.52 -20.60
C ILE A 75 6.41 -25.33 -21.27
N ASN A 76 5.75 -25.53 -22.42
CA ASN A 76 5.06 -24.48 -23.17
C ASN A 76 5.94 -23.24 -23.43
N ASP A 77 7.18 -23.45 -23.89
CA ASP A 77 8.20 -22.41 -24.15
C ASP A 77 8.60 -21.53 -22.96
N ARG A 78 8.31 -22.01 -21.75
CA ARG A 78 8.67 -21.35 -20.50
C ARG A 78 9.61 -22.23 -19.69
N TYR A 79 10.64 -21.60 -19.12
CA TYR A 79 11.68 -22.28 -18.36
C TYR A 79 11.41 -22.19 -16.86
N TYR A 80 11.41 -23.32 -16.16
CA TYR A 80 11.10 -23.42 -14.74
C TYR A 80 12.28 -24.00 -13.96
N SER A 81 12.55 -23.42 -12.79
CA SER A 81 13.54 -23.89 -11.82
C SER A 81 12.88 -24.49 -10.58
N PHE A 82 13.58 -25.39 -9.89
CA PHE A 82 13.07 -26.11 -8.72
C PHE A 82 14.06 -26.13 -7.56
N SER A 83 13.56 -26.27 -6.34
CA SER A 83 14.40 -26.34 -5.14
C SER A 83 14.92 -27.76 -4.90
N GLU A 84 14.07 -28.75 -5.15
CA GLU A 84 14.41 -30.17 -5.03
C GLU A 84 14.08 -30.94 -6.32
N PRO A 85 14.81 -32.04 -6.61
CA PRO A 85 14.52 -32.88 -7.78
C PRO A 85 13.11 -33.50 -7.70
N LYS A 86 12.67 -33.89 -6.50
CA LYS A 86 11.35 -34.51 -6.27
C LYS A 86 10.20 -33.56 -6.62
N GLU A 87 10.35 -32.29 -6.26
CA GLU A 87 9.38 -31.23 -6.59
C GLU A 87 9.26 -31.05 -8.11
N ALA A 88 10.39 -31.11 -8.82
CA ALA A 88 10.42 -31.00 -10.26
C ALA A 88 9.68 -32.17 -10.94
N VAL A 89 9.91 -33.41 -10.47
CA VAL A 89 9.22 -34.61 -10.95
C VAL A 89 7.71 -34.52 -10.72
N LEU A 90 7.28 -34.05 -9.53
CA LEU A 90 5.87 -33.85 -9.19
C LEU A 90 5.22 -32.78 -10.06
N PHE A 91 5.90 -31.66 -10.27
CA PHE A 91 5.43 -30.59 -11.14
C PHE A 91 5.23 -31.09 -12.58
N CYS A 92 6.18 -31.87 -13.11
CA CYS A 92 6.11 -32.44 -14.46
C CYS A 92 4.99 -33.46 -14.65
N ARG A 93 4.35 -33.98 -13.58
CA ARG A 93 3.18 -34.87 -13.71
C ARG A 93 1.92 -34.14 -14.12
N LYS A 94 1.74 -32.89 -13.66
CA LYS A 94 0.54 -32.06 -13.89
C LYS A 94 0.89 -30.57 -13.92
N PRO A 95 1.71 -30.11 -14.87
CA PRO A 95 2.20 -28.74 -14.90
C PRO A 95 1.08 -27.70 -15.05
N SER A 96 0.06 -27.99 -15.84
CA SER A 96 -1.10 -27.10 -16.04
C SER A 96 -1.76 -26.69 -14.73
N THR A 97 -2.05 -27.66 -13.86
CA THR A 97 -2.71 -27.44 -12.56
C THR A 97 -1.90 -26.53 -11.63
N TYR A 98 -0.58 -26.70 -11.61
CA TYR A 98 0.30 -25.88 -10.78
C TYR A 98 0.46 -24.47 -11.35
N ILE A 99 0.56 -24.32 -12.66
CA ILE A 99 0.62 -23.01 -13.32
C ILE A 99 -0.68 -22.22 -13.09
N GLU A 100 -1.84 -22.87 -13.21
CA GLU A 100 -3.14 -22.26 -12.91
C GLU A 100 -3.27 -21.88 -11.43
N SER A 101 -2.80 -22.74 -10.52
CA SER A 101 -2.75 -22.42 -9.09
C SER A 101 -1.95 -21.14 -8.88
N ILE A 102 -0.71 -21.06 -9.39
CA ILE A 102 0.15 -19.85 -9.27
C ILE A 102 -0.57 -18.61 -9.80
N ALA A 103 -1.24 -18.71 -10.94
CA ALA A 103 -1.99 -17.59 -11.52
C ALA A 103 -3.17 -17.17 -10.62
N ASN A 104 -3.93 -18.12 -10.08
CA ASN A 104 -5.04 -17.83 -9.17
C ASN A 104 -4.56 -17.19 -7.86
N ASN A 105 -3.41 -17.65 -7.35
CA ASN A 105 -2.81 -17.09 -6.14
C ASN A 105 -2.26 -15.68 -6.36
N ALA A 106 -1.67 -15.42 -7.53
CA ALA A 106 -1.26 -14.07 -7.93
C ALA A 106 -2.45 -13.10 -8.11
N LYS A 107 -3.65 -13.61 -8.48
CA LYS A 107 -4.87 -12.78 -8.51
C LYS A 107 -5.36 -12.38 -7.12
N LEU A 108 -5.17 -13.25 -6.12
CA LEU A 108 -5.52 -12.95 -4.72
C LEU A 108 -4.53 -11.94 -4.09
N ASN A 109 -3.25 -12.09 -4.45
CA ASN A 109 -2.13 -11.36 -3.85
C ASN A 109 -1.38 -10.57 -4.95
N PRO A 110 -1.80 -9.32 -5.26
CA PRO A 110 -1.26 -8.53 -6.37
C PRO A 110 0.24 -8.21 -6.23
N GLU A 111 0.79 -8.25 -5.01
CA GLU A 111 2.22 -8.13 -4.75
C GLU A 111 3.05 -9.21 -5.46
N LEU A 112 2.49 -10.41 -5.65
CA LEU A 112 3.15 -11.50 -6.37
C LEU A 112 3.29 -11.22 -7.85
N ILE A 113 2.37 -10.44 -8.44
CA ILE A 113 2.42 -10.07 -9.85
C ILE A 113 3.69 -9.25 -10.13
N GLN A 114 3.96 -8.25 -9.28
CA GLN A 114 5.16 -7.42 -9.39
C GLN A 114 6.43 -8.19 -9.04
N LEU A 115 6.37 -9.01 -7.99
CA LEU A 115 7.54 -9.74 -7.50
C LEU A 115 8.00 -10.80 -8.50
N LEU A 116 7.07 -11.60 -9.03
CA LEU A 116 7.34 -12.71 -9.95
C LEU A 116 7.35 -12.30 -11.43
N ASP A 117 7.09 -11.02 -11.71
CA ASP A 117 7.00 -10.45 -13.07
C ASP A 117 5.95 -11.17 -13.94
N LEU A 118 4.75 -11.34 -13.39
CA LEU A 118 3.64 -12.04 -14.06
C LEU A 118 2.82 -11.13 -14.97
N HIS A 119 3.25 -9.89 -15.17
CA HIS A 119 2.57 -8.89 -16.01
C HIS A 119 2.28 -9.41 -17.41
N THR A 120 3.20 -10.17 -18.01
CA THR A 120 3.01 -10.77 -19.34
C THR A 120 1.86 -11.78 -19.39
N GLN A 121 1.58 -12.49 -18.29
CA GLN A 121 0.50 -13.48 -18.21
C GLN A 121 -0.86 -12.82 -17.98
N PHE A 122 -0.89 -11.68 -17.30
CA PHE A 122 -2.12 -10.93 -17.02
C PHE A 122 -2.42 -9.82 -18.03
N SER A 123 -1.45 -9.42 -18.86
CA SER A 123 -1.64 -8.39 -19.89
C SER A 123 -2.75 -8.75 -20.89
N ASN A 124 -3.01 -10.04 -21.13
CA ASN A 124 -4.08 -10.48 -22.02
C ASN A 124 -5.47 -10.53 -21.36
N VAL A 125 -5.57 -10.36 -20.04
CA VAL A 125 -6.87 -10.38 -19.33
C VAL A 125 -7.53 -9.00 -19.34
N ALA A 126 -6.80 -7.95 -19.75
CA ALA A 126 -7.32 -6.58 -19.90
C ALA A 126 -8.15 -6.36 -21.20
N SER A 127 -8.88 -7.38 -21.68
CA SER A 127 -9.86 -7.26 -22.77
C SER A 127 -11.30 -7.04 -22.27
N TYR A 128 -11.47 -6.46 -21.07
CA TYR A 128 -12.69 -5.77 -20.71
C TYR A 128 -12.49 -4.28 -20.98
N GLY A 129 -13.42 -3.71 -21.75
CA GLY A 129 -13.32 -2.41 -22.44
C GLY A 129 -12.74 -1.25 -21.63
N ASP A 130 -12.09 -0.34 -22.35
CA ASP A 130 -11.60 0.98 -21.95
C ASP A 130 -10.40 1.09 -20.98
N LEU A 131 -9.90 0.00 -20.40
CA LEU A 131 -8.69 0.04 -19.56
C LEU A 131 -7.37 -0.16 -20.32
N ALA A 132 -7.42 -0.54 -21.61
CA ALA A 132 -6.23 -0.78 -22.43
C ALA A 132 -5.34 0.47 -22.66
N GLN A 133 -5.86 1.68 -22.41
CA GLN A 133 -5.08 2.93 -22.45
C GLN A 133 -4.31 3.22 -21.16
N VAL A 134 -4.50 2.43 -20.09
CA VAL A 134 -3.89 2.68 -18.77
C VAL A 134 -2.62 1.84 -18.56
N SER A 135 -2.44 0.73 -19.26
CA SER A 135 -1.37 -0.24 -18.98
C SER A 135 -0.07 -0.03 -19.78
N SER A 136 0.00 0.90 -20.74
CA SER A 136 1.23 1.12 -21.52
C SER A 136 2.10 2.27 -21.02
N LYS A 137 1.69 2.94 -19.93
CA LYS A 137 2.52 4.01 -19.36
C LYS A 137 3.70 3.35 -18.65
N PRO A 138 4.96 3.63 -19.05
CA PRO A 138 6.12 3.12 -18.33
C PRO A 138 6.00 3.56 -16.86
N GLN A 139 6.33 2.65 -15.92
CA GLN A 139 6.43 3.00 -14.50
C GLN A 139 7.51 4.09 -14.33
N MET A 140 7.08 5.34 -14.34
CA MET A 140 7.94 6.47 -14.08
C MET A 140 8.21 6.49 -12.58
N LYS A 141 9.48 6.30 -12.20
CA LYS A 141 9.91 6.60 -10.84
C LYS A 141 9.76 8.11 -10.66
N ALA A 142 8.93 8.52 -9.71
CA ALA A 142 8.76 9.91 -9.33
C ALA A 142 9.40 10.12 -7.97
N ASP A 143 10.28 11.11 -7.87
CA ASP A 143 10.83 11.52 -6.59
C ASP A 143 9.75 12.26 -5.80
N PHE A 144 9.49 11.81 -4.58
CA PHE A 144 8.54 12.43 -3.66
C PHE A 144 9.32 13.09 -2.52
N GLY A 145 9.26 14.42 -2.47
CA GLY A 145 9.83 15.21 -1.38
C GLY A 145 8.71 15.91 -0.62
N THR A 146 8.64 15.69 0.70
CA THR A 146 7.75 16.48 1.56
C THR A 146 8.59 17.59 2.18
N GLN A 147 8.30 18.85 1.83
CA GLN A 147 8.88 20.00 2.51
C GLN A 147 8.21 20.12 3.88
N THR A 148 8.95 19.80 4.94
CA THR A 148 8.52 20.14 6.31
C THR A 148 8.62 21.64 6.50
N ASP A 149 7.55 22.26 6.98
CA ASP A 149 7.55 23.69 7.31
C ASP A 149 8.73 24.02 8.24
N THR A 150 9.55 24.99 7.85
CA THR A 150 10.73 25.41 8.61
C THR A 150 10.37 26.18 9.90
N HIS A 151 9.13 26.65 9.99
CA HIS A 151 8.60 27.38 11.15
C HIS A 151 7.20 26.89 11.49
N PHE A 152 7.11 25.95 12.44
CA PHE A 152 5.85 25.64 13.08
C PHE A 152 5.37 26.90 13.83
N TYR A 153 4.33 27.55 13.31
CA TYR A 153 3.60 28.57 14.08
C TYR A 153 2.86 27.86 15.21
N GLU A 154 3.44 27.87 16.41
CA GLU A 154 2.78 27.39 17.60
C GLU A 154 1.51 28.21 17.84
N LYS A 155 0.33 27.59 17.64
CA LYS A 155 -0.96 28.27 17.79
C LYS A 155 -1.25 28.71 19.24
N ASN A 156 -0.49 28.21 20.21
CA ASN A 156 -0.74 28.44 21.63
C ASN A 156 0.54 28.79 22.40
N ILE A 157 1.09 29.98 22.13
CA ILE A 157 2.20 30.53 22.91
C ILE A 157 1.63 31.12 24.20
N VAL A 158 1.75 30.37 25.30
CA VAL A 158 1.38 30.88 26.63
C VAL A 158 2.52 31.77 27.14
N LYS A 159 2.43 33.07 26.86
CA LYS A 159 3.48 34.06 27.24
C LYS A 159 3.80 34.12 28.74
N ASN A 160 2.88 33.66 29.58
CA ASN A 160 3.01 33.66 31.05
C ASN A 160 3.43 32.29 31.61
N TYR A 161 3.67 31.28 30.76
CA TYR A 161 4.08 29.96 31.19
C TYR A 161 5.56 29.98 31.62
N GLU A 162 5.81 29.49 32.81
CA GLU A 162 7.14 29.29 33.38
C GLU A 162 7.24 27.83 33.81
N TRP A 163 8.24 27.11 33.32
CA TRP A 163 8.46 25.72 33.69
C TRP A 163 9.16 25.58 35.06
N ASN A 164 9.83 26.64 35.52
CA ASN A 164 10.59 26.64 36.76
C ASN A 164 9.73 27.07 37.95
N GLU A 165 9.55 26.16 38.91
CA GLU A 165 8.75 26.39 40.11
C GLU A 165 9.29 27.56 40.98
N TRP A 166 10.60 27.74 41.03
CA TRP A 166 11.20 28.83 41.81
C TRP A 166 10.95 30.22 41.22
N GLU A 167 10.91 30.31 39.88
CA GLU A 167 10.48 31.52 39.17
C GLU A 167 9.00 31.82 39.48
N LEU A 168 8.13 30.81 39.46
CA LEU A 168 6.71 30.96 39.82
C LEU A 168 6.52 31.46 41.26
N ARG A 169 7.23 30.86 42.23
CA ARG A 169 7.21 31.30 43.64
C ARG A 169 7.68 32.74 43.80
N ARG A 170 8.74 33.14 43.09
CA ARG A 170 9.27 34.51 43.11
C ARG A 170 8.27 35.52 42.51
N LYS A 171 7.62 35.18 41.40
CA LYS A 171 6.58 36.02 40.76
C LYS A 171 5.36 36.16 41.67
N ALA A 172 4.92 35.08 42.32
CA ALA A 172 3.82 35.12 43.28
C ALA A 172 4.12 36.02 44.48
N LEU A 173 5.33 35.91 45.06
CA LEU A 173 5.79 36.79 46.14
C LEU A 173 5.86 38.27 45.71
N LYS A 174 6.35 38.55 44.49
CA LYS A 174 6.38 39.92 43.94
C LYS A 174 4.97 40.50 43.81
N LEU A 175 4.02 39.71 43.32
CA LEU A 175 2.63 40.13 43.18
C LEU A 175 1.96 40.34 44.55
N ALA A 176 2.20 39.47 45.53
CA ALA A 176 1.72 39.64 46.90
C ALA A 176 2.27 40.93 47.53
N ASN A 177 3.56 41.22 47.34
CA ASN A 177 4.18 42.46 47.80
C ASN A 177 3.59 43.69 47.12
N LEU A 178 3.32 43.63 45.81
CA LEU A 178 2.63 44.72 45.09
C LEU A 178 1.23 44.96 45.64
N ARG A 179 0.44 43.91 45.91
CA ARG A 179 -0.91 44.03 46.50
C ARG A 179 -0.89 44.65 47.90
N ARG A 180 0.18 44.42 48.67
CA ARG A 180 0.35 44.98 50.02
C ARG A 180 0.94 46.40 50.01
N ARG A 181 1.47 46.87 48.87
CA ARG A 181 2.01 48.23 48.74
C ARG A 181 0.93 49.18 48.24
N LEU A 182 0.45 50.05 49.11
CA LEU A 182 -0.37 51.20 48.74
C LEU A 182 0.48 52.22 47.97
N THR A 183 0.13 52.52 46.72
CA THR A 183 0.78 53.55 45.91
C THR A 183 0.56 54.92 46.54
N LYS A 184 1.62 55.62 46.92
CA LYS A 184 1.54 56.92 47.61
C LYS A 184 1.52 58.15 46.68
N SER A 185 1.53 57.99 45.36
CA SER A 185 1.36 59.10 44.42
C SER A 185 0.89 58.62 43.06
N ILE A 186 -0.05 59.37 42.47
CA ILE A 186 -0.50 59.22 41.08
C ILE A 186 0.12 60.38 40.31
N GLN A 187 1.06 60.09 39.42
CA GLN A 187 1.44 61.05 38.38
C GLN A 187 0.40 60.91 37.26
N THR A 188 -0.35 61.98 37.01
CA THR A 188 -1.46 62.02 36.05
C THR A 188 -0.97 61.98 34.60
N ASN A 189 -1.80 61.41 33.71
CA ASN A 189 -1.62 61.25 32.25
C ASN A 189 -1.30 62.54 31.47
N THR A 190 -1.32 63.72 32.11
CA THR A 190 -1.15 65.02 31.47
C THR A 190 0.29 65.36 31.11
N SER A 191 1.29 64.62 31.61
CA SER A 191 2.70 64.86 31.26
C SER A 191 3.11 64.31 29.89
N ASN A 192 2.27 63.49 29.24
CA ASN A 192 2.62 62.79 27.99
C ASN A 192 2.47 63.67 26.73
N PHE A 193 1.79 64.81 26.81
CA PHE A 193 1.48 65.68 25.65
C PHE A 193 2.48 66.82 25.41
N ARG A 194 3.69 66.79 25.98
CA ARG A 194 4.64 67.91 25.89
C ARG A 194 5.67 67.86 24.75
N ARG A 195 5.56 66.93 23.80
CA ARG A 195 6.45 66.93 22.63
C ARG A 195 5.67 66.69 21.34
N GLU A 196 5.63 67.72 20.50
CA GLU A 196 5.28 67.57 19.09
C GLU A 196 6.51 67.01 18.35
N ASN A 197 6.38 65.80 17.81
CA ASN A 197 7.40 65.18 16.97
C ASN A 197 6.78 65.03 15.58
N SER A 198 7.20 65.86 14.63
CA SER A 198 6.74 65.73 13.24
C SER A 198 7.37 64.47 12.64
N THR A 199 6.56 63.46 12.34
CA THR A 199 7.01 62.23 11.69
C THR A 199 6.64 62.27 10.21
N GLN A 200 7.62 61.99 9.35
CA GLN A 200 7.38 61.81 7.92
C GLN A 200 6.60 60.51 7.71
N VAL A 201 5.48 60.60 7.00
CA VAL A 201 4.64 59.46 6.61
C VAL A 201 5.01 59.03 5.21
N TYR A 202 5.42 57.78 5.04
CA TYR A 202 5.49 57.13 3.73
C TYR A 202 4.19 56.37 3.49
N LEU A 203 3.46 56.75 2.45
CA LEU A 203 2.24 56.07 2.04
C LEU A 203 2.60 54.66 1.51
N PRO A 204 1.89 53.60 1.94
CA PRO A 204 2.10 52.25 1.43
C PRO A 204 1.87 52.21 -0.08
N LYS A 205 2.71 51.47 -0.81
CA LYS A 205 2.51 51.24 -2.24
C LYS A 205 1.43 50.19 -2.45
N ASP A 206 0.55 50.41 -3.43
CA ASP A 206 -0.45 49.42 -3.82
C ASP A 206 0.22 48.17 -4.39
N GLN A 207 -0.13 47.02 -3.82
CA GLN A 207 0.26 45.69 -4.30
C GLN A 207 -0.99 44.85 -4.52
N PHE A 208 -1.14 44.34 -5.74
CA PHE A 208 -2.17 43.36 -6.07
C PHE A 208 -1.62 41.95 -5.85
N ILE A 209 -2.35 41.14 -5.09
CA ILE A 209 -2.00 39.76 -4.80
C ILE A 209 -3.18 38.89 -5.25
N GLN A 210 -2.91 37.84 -6.02
CA GLN A 210 -3.91 36.85 -6.40
C GLN A 210 -3.85 35.66 -5.45
N THR A 211 -4.98 35.33 -4.81
CA THR A 211 -5.08 34.16 -3.93
C THR A 211 -5.42 32.91 -4.73
N LYS A 212 -4.91 31.76 -4.26
CA LYS A 212 -5.23 30.45 -4.82
C LYS A 212 -6.72 30.17 -4.62
N ARG A 213 -7.40 29.72 -5.67
CA ARG A 213 -8.81 29.30 -5.62
C ARG A 213 -8.85 27.79 -5.84
N ASP A 214 -9.18 27.04 -4.79
CA ASP A 214 -9.40 25.61 -4.92
C ASP A 214 -10.82 25.35 -5.45
N ASN A 215 -10.93 24.42 -6.40
CA ASN A 215 -12.19 24.01 -6.99
C ASN A 215 -12.34 22.49 -6.84
N TYR A 216 -13.56 22.01 -6.61
CA TYR A 216 -13.85 20.58 -6.47
C TYR A 216 -15.01 20.19 -7.39
N SER A 217 -14.92 19.00 -7.96
CA SER A 217 -16.01 18.38 -8.71
C SER A 217 -16.59 17.25 -7.87
N ASN A 218 -17.89 17.29 -7.58
CA ASN A 218 -18.57 16.21 -6.88
C ASN A 218 -19.09 15.18 -7.90
N VAL A 219 -18.86 13.89 -7.65
CA VAL A 219 -19.37 12.80 -8.49
C VAL A 219 -20.79 12.43 -8.02
N PRO A 220 -21.72 12.08 -8.93
CA PRO A 220 -23.05 11.61 -8.54
C PRO A 220 -22.95 10.41 -7.58
N GLN A 221 -23.60 10.52 -6.43
CA GLN A 221 -23.63 9.45 -5.43
C GLN A 221 -24.81 8.52 -5.71
N PRO A 222 -24.59 7.20 -5.82
CA PRO A 222 -25.68 6.23 -5.93
C PRO A 222 -26.54 6.25 -4.67
N LYS A 223 -27.81 6.65 -4.81
CA LYS A 223 -28.80 6.68 -3.73
C LYS A 223 -29.82 5.59 -3.98
N VAL A 224 -29.88 4.60 -3.10
CA VAL A 224 -30.86 3.51 -3.16
C VAL A 224 -31.89 3.70 -2.05
N TYR A 225 -33.17 3.66 -2.41
CA TYR A 225 -34.27 3.62 -1.45
C TYR A 225 -34.78 2.20 -1.28
N LEU A 226 -34.84 1.76 -0.02
CA LEU A 226 -35.41 0.46 0.36
C LEU A 226 -36.73 0.69 1.08
N SER A 227 -37.80 0.09 0.56
CA SER A 227 -39.14 0.13 1.17
C SER A 227 -39.63 -1.27 1.53
N GLY A 228 -40.56 -1.36 2.48
CA GLY A 228 -41.12 -2.64 2.95
C GLY A 228 -40.36 -3.33 4.09
N ILE A 229 -39.34 -2.69 4.68
CA ILE A 229 -38.57 -3.24 5.81
C ILE A 229 -39.29 -3.01 7.16
N ARG A 230 -40.25 -2.07 7.21
CA ARG A 230 -40.99 -1.74 8.44
C ARG A 230 -42.36 -2.40 8.45
N GLY A 231 -42.61 -3.23 9.47
CA GLY A 231 -43.88 -3.91 9.72
C GLY A 231 -43.87 -5.35 9.22
N HIS A 232 -43.79 -6.32 10.13
CA HIS A 232 -44.11 -7.70 9.79
C HIS A 232 -45.64 -7.83 9.84
N GLN A 233 -46.27 -8.05 8.70
CA GLN A 233 -47.68 -8.44 8.70
C GLN A 233 -47.77 -9.82 9.36
N ARG A 234 -48.68 -9.98 10.34
CA ARG A 234 -48.95 -11.29 10.95
C ARG A 234 -50.10 -11.93 10.20
N ARG A 235 -49.99 -13.23 9.91
CA ARG A 235 -51.16 -14.04 9.55
C ARG A 235 -52.03 -14.24 10.79
N ASP A 236 -53.29 -14.63 10.59
CA ASP A 236 -54.21 -15.00 11.68
C ASP A 236 -53.65 -16.15 12.55
N ASP A 237 -52.75 -16.97 11.98
CA ASP A 237 -52.00 -18.05 12.66
C ASP A 237 -50.81 -17.55 13.51
N GLY A 238 -50.62 -16.23 13.65
CA GLY A 238 -49.55 -15.63 14.46
C GLY A 238 -48.14 -15.68 13.84
N GLN A 239 -47.96 -16.38 12.72
CA GLN A 239 -46.70 -16.41 11.99
C GLN A 239 -46.46 -15.09 11.22
N PHE A 240 -45.20 -14.66 11.18
CA PHE A 240 -44.79 -13.47 10.45
C PHE A 240 -44.74 -13.74 8.95
N LEU A 241 -45.37 -12.87 8.15
CA LEU A 241 -45.23 -12.87 6.70
C LEU A 241 -43.82 -12.39 6.31
N PRO A 242 -43.22 -12.97 5.24
CA PRO A 242 -41.96 -12.48 4.71
C PRO A 242 -42.11 -11.02 4.26
N ALA A 243 -41.18 -10.17 4.66
CA ALA A 243 -41.17 -8.76 4.28
C ALA A 243 -40.94 -8.64 2.77
N ASN A 244 -41.86 -7.96 2.07
CA ASN A 244 -41.69 -7.67 0.65
C ASN A 244 -40.83 -6.40 0.51
N VAL A 245 -39.52 -6.59 0.31
CA VAL A 245 -38.57 -5.48 0.18
C VAL A 245 -38.50 -5.03 -1.27
N LYS A 246 -38.90 -3.78 -1.53
CA LYS A 246 -38.76 -3.15 -2.85
C LYS A 246 -37.54 -2.22 -2.83
N LYS A 247 -36.55 -2.55 -3.65
CA LYS A 247 -35.36 -1.74 -3.92
C LYS A 247 -35.65 -0.82 -5.11
N ILE A 248 -35.51 0.49 -4.89
CA ILE A 248 -35.69 1.52 -5.92
C ILE A 248 -34.36 2.27 -6.03
N ASP A 249 -33.83 2.35 -7.24
CA ASP A 249 -32.66 3.17 -7.52
C ASP A 249 -33.09 4.62 -7.79
N LEU A 250 -32.55 5.57 -7.04
CA LEU A 250 -32.90 6.99 -7.16
C LEU A 250 -31.92 7.76 -8.04
N THR A 251 -30.98 7.07 -8.71
CA THR A 251 -30.08 7.71 -9.69
C THR A 251 -30.58 7.68 -11.12
N VAL A 252 -31.73 7.08 -11.39
CA VAL A 252 -32.37 7.06 -12.71
C VAL A 252 -33.40 8.18 -12.77
N ASP A 253 -33.44 8.93 -13.88
CA ASP A 253 -34.42 9.99 -14.11
C ASP A 253 -35.85 9.41 -14.17
N ILE A 254 -36.84 10.19 -13.72
CA ILE A 254 -38.22 9.74 -13.46
C ILE A 254 -39.00 9.39 -14.75
N ASP A 255 -38.41 9.59 -15.93
CA ASP A 255 -39.07 9.51 -17.24
C ASP A 255 -38.78 8.20 -18.04
N GLU A 256 -38.20 7.16 -17.41
CA GLU A 256 -38.13 5.78 -17.98
C GLU A 256 -39.16 4.81 -17.37
#